data_AF-A0A536D9G4-F1
#
_entry.id   AF-A0A536D9G4-F1
#
_cell.length_a   1.000
_cell.length_b   1.000
_cell.length_c   1.000
_cell.angle_alpha   90.00
_cell.angle_beta   90.00
_cell.angle_gamma   90.00
#
_symmetry.space_group_name_H-M   'P 1'
#
loop_
_entity.id
_entity.type
_entity.pdbx_description
1 polymer ?
#
loop_
_entity_poly.entity_id
_entity_poly.type
_entity_poly.pdbx_seq_one_letter_code
_entity_poly.pdbx_strand_id
1 'polypeptide(L)'
;MTSTAYICMTCGAQFAPSTTPPSRCDVCEDERQYVGWSGQQWGTLDELQRDHINEIREDLGLTGIGTKPSFAIGQRALLVRSPAGNLLWDCITLLDDATATSIRELGGVRAIAISHPHYYSSMVEWSRCFNAPIYLHAADRQWVMRPDDAIQ
;
A
#
# COMPACT_ATOMS: atom_id res chain seq x y z
N MET A 1 -1.51 24.02 -10.59
CA MET A 1 -1.01 23.42 -9.33
C MET A 1 -1.00 21.92 -9.54
N THR A 2 0.12 21.25 -9.29
CA THR A 2 0.22 19.79 -9.40
C THR A 2 -0.56 19.13 -8.26
N SER A 3 -1.28 18.05 -8.56
CA SER A 3 -2.06 17.30 -7.58
C SER A 3 -1.25 16.11 -7.10
N THR A 4 -1.14 15.91 -5.78
CA THR A 4 -0.27 14.92 -5.14
C THR A 4 -1.09 13.90 -4.36
N ALA A 5 -0.82 12.61 -4.54
CA ALA A 5 -1.38 11.54 -3.72
C ALA A 5 -0.59 11.42 -2.41
N TYR A 6 -1.07 12.09 -1.36
CA TYR A 6 -0.40 12.11 -0.05
C TYR A 6 -0.53 10.77 0.68
N ILE A 7 0.51 10.43 1.43
CA ILE A 7 0.61 9.23 2.26
C ILE A 7 0.62 9.66 3.72
N CYS A 8 -0.25 9.06 4.53
CA CYS A 8 -0.22 9.22 5.97
C CYS A 8 1.06 8.57 6.53
N MET A 9 1.93 9.34 7.20
CA MET A 9 3.20 8.80 7.72
C MET A 9 3.00 7.83 8.89
N THR A 10 1.83 7.84 9.54
CA THR A 10 1.52 6.94 10.66
C THR A 10 1.00 5.58 10.18
N CYS A 11 -0.06 5.55 9.35
CA CYS A 11 -0.68 4.30 8.93
C CYS A 11 -0.31 3.83 7.51
N GLY A 12 0.32 4.69 6.70
CA GLY A 12 0.71 4.37 5.32
C GLY A 12 -0.41 4.47 4.29
N ALA A 13 -1.66 4.75 4.70
CA ALA A 13 -2.76 4.93 3.76
C ALA A 13 -2.49 6.10 2.81
N GLN A 14 -2.66 5.85 1.51
CA GLN A 14 -2.54 6.87 0.48
C GLN A 14 -3.92 7.45 0.13
N PHE A 15 -3.97 8.77 -0.03
CA PHE A 15 -5.18 9.52 -0.28
C PHE A 15 -5.30 9.92 -1.75
N ALA A 16 -6.52 10.24 -2.17
CA ALA A 16 -6.79 10.82 -3.48
C ALA A 16 -5.89 12.05 -3.73
N PRO A 17 -5.42 12.26 -4.98
CA PRO A 17 -4.60 13.41 -5.32
C PRO A 17 -5.26 14.74 -4.92
N SER A 18 -4.49 15.62 -4.29
CA SER A 18 -4.93 16.97 -3.90
C SER A 18 -3.78 17.98 -3.95
N THR A 19 -4.08 19.28 -3.93
CA THR A 19 -3.06 20.34 -3.95
C THR A 19 -2.42 20.61 -2.60
N THR A 20 -3.05 20.16 -1.51
CA THR A 20 -2.56 20.28 -0.14
C THR A 20 -2.83 18.97 0.60
N PRO A 21 -2.01 18.59 1.59
CA PRO A 21 -2.25 17.39 2.38
C PRO A 21 -3.64 17.41 3.04
N PRO A 22 -4.28 16.25 3.25
CA PRO A 22 -5.54 16.18 3.98
C PRO A 22 -5.40 16.75 5.40
N SER A 23 -6.47 17.33 5.95
CA SER A 23 -6.45 17.88 7.31
C SER A 23 -6.37 16.81 8.40
N ARG A 24 -6.84 15.60 8.10
CA ARG A 24 -6.85 14.43 8.99
C ARG A 24 -6.75 13.14 8.20
N CYS A 25 -6.40 12.05 8.87
CA CYS A 25 -6.48 10.71 8.33
C CYS A 25 -7.61 9.94 9.03
N ASP A 26 -8.72 9.69 8.34
CA ASP A 26 -9.88 9.00 8.94
C ASP A 26 -9.50 7.59 9.44
N VAL A 27 -8.50 6.95 8.81
CA VAL A 27 -7.95 5.66 9.26
C VAL A 27 -7.20 5.79 10.60
N CYS A 28 -6.51 6.89 10.86
CA CYS A 28 -5.79 7.11 12.13
C CYS A 28 -6.69 7.62 13.25
N GLU A 29 -7.80 8.28 12.92
CA GLU A 29 -8.81 8.73 13.89
C GLU A 29 -9.78 7.62 14.32
N ASP A 30 -9.79 6.49 13.61
CA ASP A 30 -10.49 5.27 14.02
C ASP A 30 -9.87 4.67 15.29
N GLU A 31 -10.71 4.19 16.20
CA GLU A 31 -10.30 3.65 17.51
C GLU A 31 -9.37 2.43 17.44
N ARG A 32 -9.30 1.74 16.29
CA ARG A 32 -8.41 0.61 16.04
C ARG A 32 -7.02 1.04 15.59
N GLN A 33 -6.80 2.35 15.47
CA GLN A 33 -5.52 2.97 15.11
C GLN A 33 -5.23 4.15 16.04
N TYR A 34 -4.27 4.99 15.65
CA TYR A 34 -3.85 6.16 16.41
C TYR A 34 -3.30 7.25 15.49
N VAL A 35 -3.42 8.50 15.94
CA VAL A 35 -2.66 9.63 15.42
C VAL A 35 -1.27 9.61 16.04
N GLY A 36 -0.22 9.79 15.24
CA GLY A 36 1.16 9.79 15.72
C GLY A 36 1.44 10.83 16.81
N TRP A 37 2.44 10.57 17.65
CA TRP A 37 2.81 11.44 18.78
C TRP A 37 3.13 12.89 18.38
N SER A 38 3.64 13.10 17.17
CA SER A 38 3.95 14.41 16.58
C SER A 38 2.77 15.01 15.80
N GLY A 39 1.56 14.48 15.98
CA GLY A 39 0.37 14.82 15.22
C GLY A 39 0.30 14.16 13.84
N GLN A 40 -0.65 14.61 13.03
CA GLN A 40 -0.85 14.11 11.66
C GLN A 40 0.29 14.59 10.75
N GLN A 41 1.03 13.65 10.17
CA GLN A 41 2.09 13.93 9.21
C GLN A 41 1.81 13.26 7.87
N TRP A 42 2.29 13.91 6.80
CA TRP A 42 2.05 13.52 5.42
C TRP A 42 3.36 13.50 4.64
N GLY A 43 3.50 12.50 3.78
CA GLY A 43 4.59 12.40 2.81
C GLY A 43 4.06 11.96 1.44
N THR A 44 4.97 11.54 0.59
CA THR A 44 4.70 11.13 -0.80
C THR A 44 5.45 9.86 -1.14
N LEU A 45 5.01 9.16 -2.18
CA LEU A 45 5.69 7.95 -2.63
C LEU A 45 7.13 8.27 -3.06
N ASP A 46 7.34 9.37 -3.80
CA ASP A 46 8.65 9.84 -4.23
C ASP A 46 9.60 10.15 -3.07
N GLU A 47 9.08 10.60 -1.92
CA GLU A 47 9.90 10.79 -0.72
C GLU A 47 10.32 9.44 -0.13
N LEU A 48 9.37 8.52 0.04
CA LEU A 48 9.65 7.17 0.55
C LEU A 48 10.68 6.42 -0.33
N GLN A 49 10.60 6.57 -1.65
CA GLN A 49 11.52 5.92 -2.58
C GLN A 49 12.98 6.40 -2.45
N ARG A 50 13.25 7.53 -1.78
CA ARG A 50 14.63 8.04 -1.63
C ARG A 50 15.39 7.41 -0.47
N ASP A 51 14.68 7.01 0.57
CA ASP A 51 15.28 6.57 1.84
C ASP A 51 14.78 5.21 2.33
N HIS A 52 13.82 4.61 1.63
CA HIS A 52 13.33 3.25 1.89
C HIS A 52 13.52 2.33 0.69
N ILE A 53 13.66 1.04 0.99
CA ILE A 53 13.65 -0.06 0.01
C ILE A 53 12.68 -1.13 0.49
N ASN A 54 12.16 -1.96 -0.42
CA ASN A 54 11.49 -3.19 0.00
C ASN A 54 12.49 -4.34 0.08
N GLU A 55 12.42 -5.07 1.19
CA GLU A 55 13.06 -6.36 1.38
C GLU A 55 12.08 -7.45 0.94
N ILE A 56 12.48 -8.26 -0.05
CA ILE A 56 11.74 -9.42 -0.53
C ILE A 56 12.47 -10.68 -0.04
N ARG A 57 11.79 -11.53 0.73
CA ARG A 57 12.40 -12.73 1.32
C ARG A 57 11.42 -13.88 1.45
N GLU A 58 11.96 -15.07 1.71
CA GLU A 58 11.18 -16.23 2.12
C GLU A 58 10.52 -15.95 3.48
N ASP A 59 9.26 -16.36 3.61
CA ASP A 59 8.44 -16.15 4.79
C ASP A 59 7.44 -17.31 4.96
N LEU A 60 7.86 -18.35 5.67
CA LEU A 60 7.04 -19.51 6.03
C LEU A 60 6.38 -20.20 4.82
N GLY A 61 7.14 -20.39 3.75
CA GLY A 61 6.70 -21.00 2.49
C GLY A 61 6.08 -20.01 1.50
N LEU A 62 6.01 -18.72 1.86
CA LEU A 62 5.56 -17.64 0.98
C LEU A 62 6.71 -16.67 0.68
N THR A 63 6.45 -15.72 -0.21
CA THR A 63 7.35 -14.59 -0.45
C THR A 63 6.82 -13.36 0.28
N GLY A 64 7.50 -12.96 1.35
CA GLY A 64 7.19 -11.75 2.11
C GLY A 64 7.84 -10.52 1.51
N ILE A 65 7.11 -9.39 1.56
CA ILE A 65 7.56 -8.08 1.10
C ILE A 65 7.36 -7.10 2.26
N GLY A 66 8.44 -6.47 2.72
CA GLY A 66 8.38 -5.48 3.79
C GLY A 66 9.33 -4.32 3.56
N THR A 67 8.97 -3.13 4.01
CA THR A 67 9.76 -1.91 3.80
C THR A 67 10.87 -1.76 4.86
N LYS A 68 12.06 -1.30 4.43
CA LYS A 68 13.24 -1.03 5.25
C LYS A 68 13.81 0.37 4.95
N PRO A 69 14.05 1.24 5.96
CA PRO A 69 13.64 1.09 7.37
C PRO A 69 12.14 0.83 7.57
N SER A 70 11.71 0.42 8.76
CA SER A 70 10.27 0.16 8.99
C SER A 70 9.48 1.43 8.74
N PHE A 71 8.43 1.34 7.92
CA PHE A 71 7.55 2.46 7.60
C PHE A 71 6.16 2.25 8.20
N ALA A 72 5.52 3.35 8.62
CA ALA A 72 4.18 3.36 9.21
C ALA A 72 4.04 2.30 10.32
N ILE A 73 2.95 1.52 10.29
CA ILE A 73 2.66 0.45 11.26
C ILE A 73 3.44 -0.86 11.00
N GLY A 74 4.51 -0.84 10.20
CA GLY A 74 5.35 -2.02 9.95
C GLY A 74 4.65 -3.10 9.13
N GLN A 75 3.90 -2.68 8.11
CA GLN A 75 3.13 -3.57 7.24
C GLN A 75 4.03 -4.57 6.50
N ARG A 76 3.44 -5.74 6.20
CA ARG A 76 4.05 -6.79 5.36
C ARG A 76 3.01 -7.33 4.40
N ALA A 77 3.33 -7.36 3.11
CA ALA A 77 2.53 -8.03 2.09
C ALA A 77 3.10 -9.42 1.79
N LEU A 78 2.27 -10.30 1.25
CA LEU A 78 2.64 -11.65 0.87
C LEU A 78 2.32 -11.88 -0.62
N LEU A 79 3.30 -12.33 -1.39
CA LEU A 79 3.08 -12.80 -2.75
C LEU A 79 2.80 -14.30 -2.72
N VAL A 80 1.53 -14.66 -2.89
CA VAL A 80 1.07 -16.05 -2.96
C VAL A 80 1.17 -16.52 -4.42
N ARG A 81 2.09 -17.45 -4.68
CA ARG A 81 2.40 -17.91 -6.04
C ARG A 81 1.56 -19.12 -6.43
N SER A 82 1.02 -19.12 -7.64
CA SER A 82 0.24 -20.24 -8.18
C SER A 82 0.42 -20.39 -9.70
N PRO A 83 0.18 -21.58 -10.28
CA PRO A 83 0.19 -21.76 -11.74
C PRO A 83 -0.83 -20.90 -12.49
N ALA A 84 -1.89 -20.43 -11.82
CA ALA A 84 -2.91 -19.56 -12.43
C ALA A 84 -2.56 -18.05 -12.36
N GLY A 85 -1.42 -17.71 -11.76
CA GLY A 85 -0.98 -16.34 -11.49
C GLY A 85 -0.86 -16.06 -9.99
N ASN A 86 -0.08 -15.03 -9.64
CA ASN A 86 0.19 -14.70 -8.25
C ASN A 86 -0.88 -13.75 -7.67
N LEU A 87 -1.24 -13.97 -6.41
CA LEU A 87 -2.07 -13.06 -5.62
C LEU A 87 -1.15 -12.26 -4.67
N LEU A 88 -1.27 -10.94 -4.67
CA LEU A 88 -0.72 -10.12 -3.60
C LEU A 88 -1.75 -10.08 -2.47
N TRP A 89 -1.44 -10.74 -1.36
CA TRP A 89 -2.23 -10.73 -0.14
C TRP A 89 -1.76 -9.60 0.77
N ASP A 90 -2.69 -8.72 1.11
CA ASP A 90 -2.44 -7.39 1.69
C ASP A 90 -1.56 -6.50 0.81
N CYS A 91 -1.35 -5.24 1.19
CA CYS A 91 -0.53 -4.31 0.42
C CYS A 91 0.31 -3.42 1.34
N ILE A 92 1.48 -3.00 0.85
CA ILE A 92 2.39 -2.08 1.55
C ILE A 92 2.52 -0.78 0.78
N THR A 93 3.02 0.25 1.47
CA THR A 93 3.02 1.62 0.95
C THR A 93 4.10 1.86 -0.10
N LEU A 94 5.33 1.37 0.11
CA LEU A 94 6.42 1.59 -0.84
C LEU A 94 6.25 0.69 -2.07
N LEU A 95 6.35 1.29 -3.25
CA LEU A 95 6.55 0.63 -4.52
C LEU A 95 7.60 1.42 -5.30
N ASP A 96 8.68 0.76 -5.69
CA ASP A 96 9.76 1.31 -6.52
C ASP A 96 10.05 0.37 -7.71
N ASP A 97 10.87 0.84 -8.65
CA ASP A 97 11.19 0.08 -9.86
C ASP A 97 11.94 -1.23 -9.57
N ALA A 98 12.76 -1.25 -8.52
CA ALA A 98 13.49 -2.44 -8.10
C ALA A 98 12.53 -3.52 -7.60
N THR A 99 11.61 -3.16 -6.70
CA THR A 99 10.52 -4.04 -6.22
C THR A 99 9.69 -4.51 -7.40
N ALA A 100 9.25 -3.61 -8.27
CA ALA A 100 8.41 -3.95 -9.41
C ALA A 100 9.11 -4.96 -10.33
N THR A 101 10.41 -4.78 -10.57
CA THR A 101 11.23 -5.70 -11.36
C THR A 101 11.31 -7.07 -10.70
N SER A 102 11.69 -7.15 -9.43
CA SER A 102 11.79 -8.42 -8.70
C SER A 102 10.45 -9.17 -8.65
N ILE A 103 9.34 -8.46 -8.47
CA ILE A 103 8.01 -9.10 -8.47
C ILE A 103 7.62 -9.59 -9.87
N ARG A 104 7.98 -8.88 -10.95
CA ARG A 104 7.79 -9.37 -12.33
C ARG A 104 8.60 -10.64 -12.60
N GLU A 105 9.83 -10.71 -12.13
CA GLU A 105 10.67 -11.92 -12.23
C GLU A 105 10.06 -13.12 -11.49
N LEU A 106 9.32 -12.87 -10.41
CA LEU A 106 8.57 -13.90 -9.67
C LEU A 106 7.22 -14.28 -10.31
N GLY A 107 6.87 -13.70 -11.46
CA GLY A 107 5.65 -13.97 -12.21
C GLY A 107 4.59 -12.86 -12.14
N GLY A 108 4.94 -11.68 -11.62
CA GLY A 108 4.06 -10.52 -11.53
C GLY A 108 2.95 -10.68 -10.47
N VAL A 109 1.91 -9.86 -10.59
CA VAL A 109 0.71 -9.89 -9.74
C VAL A 109 -0.51 -9.96 -10.65
N ARG A 110 -1.37 -10.97 -10.45
CA ARG A 110 -2.62 -11.15 -11.20
C ARG A 110 -3.79 -10.44 -10.52
N ALA A 111 -3.77 -10.37 -9.19
CA ALA A 111 -4.81 -9.76 -8.38
C ALA A 111 -4.21 -9.30 -7.05
N ILE A 112 -4.85 -8.30 -6.44
CA ILE A 112 -4.55 -7.84 -5.09
C ILE A 112 -5.80 -8.11 -4.24
N ALA A 113 -5.65 -8.80 -3.12
CA ALA A 113 -6.73 -8.95 -2.14
C ALA A 113 -6.21 -8.45 -0.79
N ILE A 114 -6.99 -7.57 -0.15
CA ILE A 114 -6.55 -6.91 1.08
C ILE A 114 -7.52 -7.24 2.20
N SER A 115 -6.96 -7.68 3.33
CA SER A 115 -7.72 -8.22 4.46
C SER A 115 -8.56 -7.15 5.17
N HIS A 116 -8.02 -5.94 5.35
CA HIS A 116 -8.69 -4.85 6.06
C HIS A 116 -8.03 -3.47 5.77
N PRO A 117 -8.69 -2.33 6.13
CA PRO A 117 -8.30 -0.99 5.71
C PRO A 117 -6.86 -0.54 6.05
N HIS A 118 -6.28 -1.05 7.12
CA HIS A 118 -4.92 -0.70 7.52
C HIS A 118 -3.85 -1.17 6.53
N TYR A 119 -4.20 -2.03 5.57
CA TYR A 119 -3.31 -2.50 4.52
C TYR A 119 -3.67 -1.94 3.14
N TYR A 120 -4.61 -0.99 3.03
CA TYR A 120 -4.97 -0.39 1.73
C TYR A 120 -3.81 0.44 1.16
N SER A 121 -2.98 1.03 2.02
CA SER A 121 -1.64 1.52 1.68
C SER A 121 -1.62 2.34 0.37
N SER A 122 -0.72 2.00 -0.56
CA SER A 122 -0.68 2.53 -1.93
C SER A 122 -1.23 1.52 -2.95
N MET A 123 -2.27 0.74 -2.61
CA MET A 123 -2.81 -0.34 -3.45
C MET A 123 -3.10 0.06 -4.90
N VAL A 124 -3.45 1.33 -5.15
CA VAL A 124 -3.69 1.86 -6.50
C VAL A 124 -2.40 1.92 -7.32
N GLU A 125 -1.26 2.27 -6.71
CA GLU A 125 0.04 2.27 -7.40
C GLU A 125 0.48 0.85 -7.75
N TRP A 126 0.30 -0.09 -6.81
CA TRP A 126 0.52 -1.52 -7.07
C TRP A 126 -0.38 -2.04 -8.20
N SER A 127 -1.67 -1.75 -8.14
CA SER A 127 -2.64 -2.14 -9.16
C SER A 127 -2.24 -1.62 -10.54
N ARG A 128 -1.89 -0.34 -10.66
CA ARG A 128 -1.45 0.26 -11.93
C ARG A 128 -0.15 -0.34 -12.45
N CYS A 129 0.83 -0.57 -11.56
CA CYS A 129 2.13 -1.13 -11.92
C CYS A 129 2.05 -2.54 -12.50
N PHE A 130 1.11 -3.36 -12.01
CA PHE A 130 0.92 -4.75 -12.43
C PHE A 130 -0.33 -4.98 -13.28
N ASN A 131 -1.13 -3.94 -13.55
CA ASN A 131 -2.44 -4.04 -14.20
C ASN A 131 -3.34 -5.10 -13.53
N ALA A 132 -3.41 -5.04 -12.19
CA ALA A 132 -4.09 -6.04 -11.37
C ALA A 132 -5.33 -5.44 -10.68
N PRO A 133 -6.51 -6.08 -10.72
CA PRO A 133 -7.68 -5.64 -9.95
C PRO A 133 -7.43 -5.77 -8.45
N ILE A 134 -8.10 -4.91 -7.68
CA ILE A 134 -8.06 -4.88 -6.21
C ILE A 134 -9.40 -5.37 -5.68
N TYR A 135 -9.38 -6.41 -4.84
CA TYR A 135 -10.56 -6.95 -4.19
C TYR A 135 -10.60 -6.53 -2.73
N LEU A 136 -11.64 -5.77 -2.37
CA LEU A 136 -11.86 -5.29 -1.00
C LEU A 136 -13.21 -5.80 -0.48
N HIS A 137 -13.36 -5.88 0.84
CA HIS A 137 -14.66 -6.19 1.41
C HIS A 137 -15.61 -5.00 1.24
N ALA A 138 -16.83 -5.22 0.74
CA ALA A 138 -17.76 -4.13 0.41
C ALA A 138 -18.16 -3.26 1.63
N ALA A 139 -18.16 -3.83 2.84
CA ALA A 139 -18.44 -3.08 4.08
C ALA A 139 -17.36 -2.03 4.41
N ASP A 140 -16.15 -2.17 3.84
CA ASP A 140 -15.03 -1.29 4.11
C ASP A 140 -14.90 -0.14 3.10
N ARG A 141 -15.89 0.03 2.20
CA ARG A 141 -15.87 1.08 1.16
C ARG A 141 -15.60 2.49 1.70
N GLN A 142 -16.09 2.79 2.90
CA GLN A 142 -15.86 4.09 3.56
C GLN A 142 -14.38 4.33 3.91
N TRP A 143 -13.57 3.28 4.01
CA TRP A 143 -12.15 3.34 4.35
C TRP A 143 -11.23 3.46 3.13
N VAL A 144 -11.80 3.54 1.92
CA VAL A 144 -11.04 3.74 0.68
C VAL A 144 -10.69 5.21 0.53
N MET A 145 -9.51 5.60 1.03
CA MET A 145 -9.03 6.99 0.99
C MET A 145 -8.63 7.46 -0.42
N ARG A 146 -8.32 6.51 -1.32
CA ARG A 146 -8.03 6.75 -2.73
C ARG A 146 -8.90 5.84 -3.60
N PRO A 147 -10.03 6.36 -4.13
CA PRO A 147 -10.87 5.60 -5.06
C PRO A 147 -10.14 5.40 -6.40
N ASP A 148 -10.40 4.27 -7.04
CA ASP A 148 -9.89 3.93 -8.37
C ASP A 148 -10.79 2.84 -9.00
N ASP A 149 -10.90 2.83 -10.33
CA ASP A 149 -11.76 1.91 -11.08
C ASP A 149 -11.30 0.44 -10.96
N ALA A 150 -10.04 0.21 -10.58
CA ALA A 150 -9.52 -1.14 -10.36
C ALA A 150 -10.11 -1.82 -9.10
N ILE A 151 -10.77 -1.08 -8.20
CA ILE A 151 -11.34 -1.58 -6.96
C ILE A 151 -12.69 -2.26 -7.22
N GLN A 152 -12.82 -3.52 -6.78
CA GLN A 152 -14.02 -4.35 -6.87
C GLN A 152 -14.74 -4.43 -5.51
#